data_AF-A0AA88F3X6-F1
#
_entry.id   AF-A0AA88F3X6-F1
#
_cell.length_a   1.000
_cell.length_b   1.000
_cell.length_c   1.000
_cell.angle_alpha   90.00
_cell.angle_beta   90.00
_cell.angle_gamma   90.00
#
_symmetry.space_group_name_H-M   'P 1'
#
loop_
_entity.id
_entity.type
_entity.pdbx_description
1 polymer ?
#
loop_
_entity_poly.entity_id
_entity_poly.type
_entity_poly.pdbx_seq_one_letter_code
_entity_poly.pdbx_strand_id
1 'polypeptide(L)'
;MARTVSDILNVADQEWKHWGNSTWNLSTDARHIRHKDDDRIFAKYVIKNYNSVGGGTPTEDDVMNDHYFWSAVGISYVFHAAQFSKKEFPFAESHSVWIRHFIKARKQNSTSALYHGYRLKEAGATPDVGDIVGYTYDKVSFQQAQGYYDKVGSYKSHTDIVVARRPGEIDVIGFNVLDSVTKKTIPLSESGHIADTRHKWFVVLKKNALN
;
A
#
# COMPACT_ATOMS: atom_id res chain seq x y z
N MET A 1 -17.25 -10.78 -15.32
CA MET A 1 -17.77 -9.71 -14.45
C MET A 1 -16.71 -8.61 -14.38
N ALA A 2 -17.12 -7.34 -14.23
CA ALA A 2 -16.17 -6.26 -14.00
C ALA A 2 -15.58 -6.41 -12.58
N ARG A 3 -14.27 -6.23 -12.44
CA ARG A 3 -13.56 -6.29 -11.15
C ARG A 3 -13.82 -4.99 -10.36
N THR A 4 -13.97 -5.11 -9.05
CA THR A 4 -14.47 -4.06 -8.17
C THR A 4 -13.50 -3.75 -7.04
N VAL A 5 -13.74 -2.64 -6.34
CA VAL A 5 -13.12 -2.34 -5.03
C VAL A 5 -13.30 -3.51 -4.08
N SER A 6 -14.51 -4.11 -4.02
CA SER A 6 -14.79 -5.22 -3.12
C SER A 6 -13.90 -6.43 -3.35
N ASP A 7 -13.51 -6.72 -4.60
CA ASP A 7 -12.60 -7.84 -4.91
C ASP A 7 -11.21 -7.61 -4.29
N ILE A 8 -10.69 -6.38 -4.39
CA ILE A 8 -9.42 -5.98 -3.77
C ILE A 8 -9.51 -6.09 -2.25
N LEU A 9 -10.58 -5.56 -1.66
CA LEU A 9 -10.77 -5.55 -0.21
C LEU A 9 -10.92 -6.96 0.36
N ASN A 10 -11.64 -7.85 -0.35
CA ASN A 10 -11.81 -9.23 0.06
C ASN A 10 -10.48 -9.97 0.11
N VAL A 11 -9.63 -9.80 -0.91
CA VAL A 11 -8.28 -10.42 -0.91
C VAL A 11 -7.40 -9.81 0.18
N ALA A 12 -7.38 -8.49 0.34
CA ALA A 12 -6.58 -7.85 1.38
C ALA A 12 -6.99 -8.31 2.79
N ASP A 13 -8.29 -8.46 3.04
CA ASP A 13 -8.84 -8.98 4.31
C ASP A 13 -8.52 -10.46 4.53
N GLN A 14 -8.56 -11.29 3.49
CA GLN A 14 -8.14 -12.70 3.55
C GLN A 14 -6.66 -12.83 3.93
N GLU A 15 -5.78 -12.04 3.30
CA GLU A 15 -4.37 -12.02 3.64
C GLU A 15 -4.15 -11.52 5.07
N TRP A 16 -4.80 -10.42 5.48
CA TRP A 16 -4.72 -9.94 6.86
C TRP A 16 -5.15 -10.99 7.89
N LYS A 17 -6.21 -11.75 7.61
CA LYS A 17 -6.66 -12.87 8.45
C LYS A 17 -5.67 -14.03 8.46
N HIS A 18 -5.10 -14.38 7.31
CA HIS A 18 -4.07 -15.42 7.18
C HIS A 18 -2.85 -15.12 8.06
N TRP A 19 -2.44 -13.84 8.10
CA TRP A 19 -1.34 -13.35 8.95
C TRP A 19 -1.75 -13.09 10.42
N GLY A 20 -2.95 -13.53 10.81
CA GLY A 20 -3.37 -13.56 12.21
C GLY A 20 -4.03 -12.27 12.69
N ASN A 21 -4.47 -11.39 11.80
CA ASN A 21 -5.18 -10.15 12.16
C ASN A 21 -4.29 -9.14 12.90
N SER A 22 -3.04 -8.95 12.44
CA SER A 22 -2.09 -7.98 13.04
C SER A 22 -2.62 -6.54 12.95
N THR A 23 -2.44 -5.74 14.01
CA THR A 23 -2.89 -4.34 14.04
C THR A 23 -1.83 -3.36 14.53
N TRP A 24 -1.91 -2.12 14.05
CA TRP A 24 -1.11 -0.99 14.53
C TRP A 24 -1.90 0.32 14.47
N ASN A 25 -2.18 0.91 15.63
CA ASN A 25 -2.83 2.21 15.70
C ASN A 25 -1.77 3.31 15.75
N LEU A 26 -1.73 4.18 14.73
CA LEU A 26 -0.73 5.23 14.68
C LEU A 26 -0.90 6.25 15.82
N SER A 27 -2.13 6.69 16.13
CA SER A 27 -2.36 7.73 17.13
C SER A 27 -1.87 7.34 18.53
N THR A 28 -2.06 6.09 18.91
CA THR A 28 -1.71 5.56 20.24
C THR A 28 -0.41 4.76 20.27
N ASP A 29 0.14 4.44 19.10
CA ASP A 29 1.21 3.47 18.89
C ASP A 29 0.92 2.05 19.41
N ALA A 30 -0.34 1.73 19.71
CA ALA A 30 -0.73 0.38 20.12
C ALA A 30 -0.52 -0.61 18.97
N ARG A 31 0.22 -1.68 19.24
CA ARG A 31 0.59 -2.72 18.27
C ARG A 31 0.20 -4.09 18.79
N HIS A 32 -0.31 -4.91 17.89
CA HIS A 32 -0.60 -6.31 18.18
C HIS A 32 -0.27 -7.12 16.94
N ILE A 33 0.94 -7.66 16.89
CA ILE A 33 1.47 -8.43 15.76
C ILE A 33 1.39 -9.91 16.08
N ARG A 34 0.83 -10.69 15.16
CA ARG A 34 0.67 -12.14 15.30
C ARG A 34 1.75 -12.88 14.52
N HIS A 35 1.46 -13.22 13.26
CA HIS A 35 2.41 -13.93 12.42
C HIS A 35 3.36 -12.96 11.74
N LYS A 36 4.61 -13.38 11.61
CA LYS A 36 5.68 -12.60 11.01
C LYS A 36 6.42 -13.43 9.97
N ASP A 37 7.13 -12.75 9.09
CA ASP A 37 7.97 -13.35 8.06
C ASP A 37 9.27 -13.98 8.60
N ASP A 38 9.62 -13.73 9.88
CA ASP A 38 10.65 -14.45 10.63
C ASP A 38 10.29 -15.94 10.88
N ASP A 39 9.03 -16.33 10.68
CA ASP A 39 8.59 -17.71 10.61
C ASP A 39 8.75 -18.24 9.18
N ARG A 40 9.49 -19.34 9.06
CA ARG A 40 9.76 -20.04 7.80
C ARG A 40 8.50 -20.36 6.99
N ILE A 41 7.38 -20.65 7.64
CA ILE A 41 6.10 -20.93 6.94
C ILE A 41 5.62 -19.67 6.20
N PHE A 42 5.71 -18.51 6.83
CA PHE A 42 5.29 -17.23 6.26
C PHE A 42 6.30 -16.72 5.24
N ALA A 43 7.61 -16.88 5.46
CA ALA A 43 8.63 -16.59 4.45
C ALA A 43 8.42 -17.38 3.16
N LYS A 44 8.15 -18.69 3.27
CA LYS A 44 7.79 -19.53 2.12
C LYS A 44 6.50 -19.08 1.46
N TYR A 45 5.51 -18.63 2.24
CA TYR A 45 4.26 -18.12 1.71
C TYR A 45 4.47 -16.86 0.87
N VAL A 46 5.29 -15.92 1.34
CA VAL A 46 5.70 -14.70 0.60
C VAL A 46 6.32 -15.08 -0.73
N ILE A 47 7.33 -15.96 -0.74
CA ILE A 47 8.05 -16.36 -1.95
C ILE A 47 7.10 -17.05 -2.94
N LYS A 48 6.31 -18.01 -2.46
CA LYS A 48 5.43 -18.81 -3.31
C LYS A 48 4.30 -17.99 -3.92
N ASN A 49 3.68 -17.11 -3.14
CA ASN A 49 2.46 -16.41 -3.57
C ASN A 49 2.77 -15.00 -4.08
N TYR A 50 3.50 -14.19 -3.32
CA TYR A 50 3.68 -12.78 -3.62
C TYR A 50 4.76 -12.55 -4.68
N ASN A 51 5.95 -13.12 -4.49
CA ASN A 51 7.06 -12.97 -5.43
C ASN A 51 6.75 -13.58 -6.81
N SER A 52 5.99 -14.68 -6.87
CA SER A 52 5.55 -15.28 -8.14
C SER A 52 4.76 -14.32 -9.05
N VAL A 53 4.13 -13.29 -8.47
CA VAL A 53 3.35 -12.27 -9.18
C VAL A 53 4.17 -10.99 -9.39
N GLY A 54 4.71 -10.45 -8.30
CA GLY A 54 5.34 -9.13 -8.27
C GLY A 54 6.77 -9.11 -8.79
N GLY A 55 7.44 -10.27 -8.83
CA GLY A 55 8.85 -10.42 -9.20
C GLY A 55 9.73 -10.79 -8.00
N GLY A 56 11.04 -10.84 -8.25
CA GLY A 56 12.05 -11.16 -7.24
C GLY A 56 12.24 -12.66 -7.03
N THR A 57 13.45 -13.03 -6.63
CA THR A 57 13.81 -14.40 -6.28
C THR A 57 14.58 -14.44 -4.95
N PRO A 58 14.02 -13.88 -3.86
CA PRO A 58 14.67 -13.94 -2.56
C PRO A 58 14.69 -15.39 -2.06
N THR A 59 15.71 -15.71 -1.26
CA THR A 59 15.74 -16.92 -0.45
C THR A 59 14.83 -16.76 0.77
N GLU A 60 14.54 -17.87 1.46
CA GLU A 60 13.83 -17.82 2.75
C GLU A 60 14.61 -16.96 3.76
N ASP A 61 15.94 -17.07 3.76
CA ASP A 61 16.81 -16.29 4.64
C ASP A 61 16.77 -14.79 4.32
N ASP A 62 16.66 -14.42 3.04
CA ASP A 62 16.51 -13.01 2.66
C ASP A 62 15.22 -12.40 3.20
N VAL A 63 14.13 -13.19 3.24
CA VAL A 63 12.84 -12.75 3.77
C VAL A 63 12.86 -12.69 5.30
N MET A 64 13.30 -13.77 5.96
CA MET A 64 13.27 -13.90 7.43
C MET A 64 14.20 -12.92 8.16
N ASN A 65 15.24 -12.40 7.48
CA ASN A 65 16.23 -11.51 8.08
C ASN A 65 16.21 -10.10 7.47
N ASP A 66 15.07 -9.66 6.91
CA ASP A 66 14.87 -8.30 6.38
C ASP A 66 15.84 -7.88 5.26
N HIS A 67 16.49 -8.82 4.57
CA HIS A 67 17.31 -8.52 3.40
C HIS A 67 16.44 -8.29 2.14
N TYR A 68 15.18 -8.74 2.17
CA TYR A 68 14.19 -8.53 1.11
C TYR A 68 12.88 -7.94 1.65
N PHE A 69 12.56 -6.72 1.22
CA PHE A 69 11.31 -6.06 1.59
C PHE A 69 10.16 -6.44 0.64
N TRP A 70 9.25 -7.31 1.09
CA TRP A 70 8.19 -7.88 0.26
C TRP A 70 6.89 -7.06 0.19
N SER A 71 6.87 -5.84 0.75
CA SER A 71 5.66 -5.00 0.80
C SER A 71 5.05 -4.75 -0.59
N ALA A 72 5.89 -4.58 -1.60
CA ALA A 72 5.43 -4.25 -2.95
C ALA A 72 4.84 -5.46 -3.69
N VAL A 73 5.49 -6.63 -3.55
CA VAL A 73 5.02 -7.86 -4.17
C VAL A 73 3.72 -8.35 -3.50
N GLY A 74 3.53 -8.08 -2.21
CA GLY A 74 2.27 -8.33 -1.51
C GLY A 74 1.09 -7.53 -2.08
N ILE A 75 1.28 -6.22 -2.31
CA ILE A 75 0.25 -5.40 -3.00
C ILE A 75 0.00 -5.90 -4.43
N SER A 76 1.05 -6.27 -5.16
CA SER A 76 0.91 -6.85 -6.50
C SER A 76 0.08 -8.13 -6.49
N TYR A 77 0.28 -8.99 -5.50
CA TYR A 77 -0.53 -10.19 -5.29
C TYR A 77 -2.00 -9.88 -5.06
N VAL A 78 -2.34 -8.88 -4.24
CA VAL A 78 -3.75 -8.51 -3.99
C VAL A 78 -4.47 -8.20 -5.29
N PHE A 79 -3.89 -7.34 -6.14
CA PHE A 79 -4.50 -7.00 -7.43
C PHE A 79 -4.57 -8.20 -8.38
N HIS A 80 -3.53 -9.04 -8.42
CA HIS A 80 -3.53 -10.25 -9.24
C HIS A 80 -4.59 -11.25 -8.79
N ALA A 81 -4.70 -11.55 -7.50
CA ALA A 81 -5.68 -12.47 -6.95
C ALA A 81 -7.12 -11.94 -7.13
N ALA A 82 -7.31 -10.61 -7.05
CA ALA A 82 -8.53 -9.91 -7.47
C ALA A 82 -8.74 -9.86 -9.01
N GLN A 83 -7.97 -10.65 -9.76
CA GLN A 83 -8.06 -10.87 -11.21
C GLN A 83 -7.71 -9.66 -12.08
N PHE A 84 -7.07 -8.61 -11.55
CA PHE A 84 -6.56 -7.51 -12.39
C PHE A 84 -5.39 -7.99 -13.24
N SER A 85 -5.17 -7.33 -14.38
CA SER A 85 -4.01 -7.57 -15.23
C SER A 85 -2.87 -6.58 -14.97
N LYS A 86 -1.64 -6.93 -15.39
CA LYS A 86 -0.46 -6.02 -15.36
C LYS A 86 -0.68 -4.69 -16.10
N LYS A 87 -1.62 -4.65 -17.06
CA LYS A 87 -1.98 -3.43 -17.80
C LYS A 87 -2.86 -2.50 -16.97
N GLU A 88 -3.68 -3.04 -16.09
CA GLU A 88 -4.61 -2.28 -15.23
C GLU A 88 -3.91 -1.81 -13.95
N PHE A 89 -3.10 -2.68 -13.34
CA PHE A 89 -2.25 -2.35 -12.20
C PHE A 89 -0.83 -2.91 -12.43
N PRO A 90 0.22 -2.08 -12.39
CA PRO A 90 1.59 -2.57 -12.57
C PRO A 90 2.04 -3.47 -11.40
N PHE A 91 2.10 -4.79 -11.62
CA PHE A 91 2.73 -5.71 -10.66
C PHE A 91 4.24 -5.50 -10.67
N ALA A 92 4.81 -5.19 -9.51
CA ALA A 92 6.20 -4.83 -9.39
C ALA A 92 6.75 -5.03 -7.97
N GLU A 93 8.06 -5.17 -7.88
CA GLU A 93 8.83 -5.23 -6.62
C GLU A 93 9.03 -3.84 -5.97
N SER A 94 8.52 -2.76 -6.58
CA SER A 94 8.67 -1.41 -6.06
C SER A 94 7.38 -0.62 -6.12
N HIS A 95 6.98 -0.06 -4.97
CA HIS A 95 5.83 0.83 -4.84
C HIS A 95 5.89 2.04 -5.78
N SER A 96 7.10 2.56 -6.03
CA SER A 96 7.30 3.74 -6.88
C SER A 96 6.79 3.53 -8.31
N VAL A 97 6.69 2.29 -8.78
CA VAL A 97 6.22 1.95 -10.14
C VAL A 97 4.77 2.36 -10.32
N TRP A 98 3.85 1.86 -9.48
CA TRP A 98 2.43 2.22 -9.61
C TRP A 98 2.13 3.64 -9.13
N ILE A 99 2.84 4.14 -8.11
CA ILE A 99 2.69 5.54 -7.69
C ILE A 99 2.95 6.47 -8.89
N ARG A 100 4.10 6.30 -9.58
CA ARG A 100 4.43 7.11 -10.76
C ARG A 100 3.47 6.87 -11.91
N HIS A 101 3.05 5.63 -12.13
CA HIS A 101 2.09 5.27 -13.18
C HIS A 101 0.78 6.06 -13.00
N PHE A 102 0.20 6.08 -11.80
CA PHE A 102 -1.09 6.73 -11.55
C PHE A 102 -0.99 8.25 -11.37
N ILE A 103 0.17 8.79 -10.96
CA ILE A 103 0.47 10.23 -11.08
C ILE A 103 0.50 10.65 -12.55
N LYS A 104 1.18 9.88 -13.41
CA LYS A 104 1.24 10.15 -14.85
C LYS A 104 -0.16 10.04 -15.48
N ALA A 105 -0.92 9.00 -15.14
CA ALA A 105 -2.28 8.81 -15.64
C ALA A 105 -3.18 10.00 -15.34
N ARG A 106 -3.11 10.56 -14.12
CA ARG A 106 -3.82 11.78 -13.77
C ARG A 106 -3.36 13.00 -14.57
N LYS A 107 -2.05 13.22 -14.69
CA LYS A 107 -1.49 14.33 -15.50
C LYS A 107 -1.93 14.26 -16.97
N GLN A 108 -2.28 13.07 -17.45
CA GLN A 108 -2.77 12.81 -18.79
C GLN A 108 -4.31 12.78 -18.88
N ASN A 109 -5.03 13.03 -17.79
CA ASN A 109 -6.49 12.92 -17.69
C ASN A 109 -7.03 11.56 -18.18
N SER A 110 -6.31 10.47 -17.91
CA SER A 110 -6.72 9.13 -18.33
C SER A 110 -7.96 8.68 -17.57
N THR A 111 -9.11 8.61 -18.25
CA THR A 111 -10.38 8.18 -17.66
C THR A 111 -10.44 6.67 -17.42
N SER A 112 -9.58 5.88 -18.06
CA SER A 112 -9.54 4.42 -17.95
C SER A 112 -8.55 3.90 -16.92
N ALA A 113 -7.70 4.76 -16.36
CA ALA A 113 -6.76 4.35 -15.30
C ALA A 113 -7.52 4.05 -14.01
N LEU A 114 -7.17 2.94 -13.34
CA LEU A 114 -7.81 2.54 -12.08
C LEU A 114 -7.73 3.63 -11.01
N TYR A 115 -6.59 4.32 -10.95
CA TYR A 115 -6.34 5.37 -9.96
C TYR A 115 -5.77 6.64 -10.60
N HIS A 116 -5.97 7.75 -9.90
CA HIS A 116 -5.28 9.02 -10.12
C HIS A 116 -4.48 9.41 -8.89
N GLY A 117 -3.21 9.79 -9.07
CA GLY A 117 -2.36 10.23 -7.95
C GLY A 117 -2.59 11.69 -7.56
N TYR A 118 -2.81 11.98 -6.29
CA TYR A 118 -2.94 13.33 -5.72
C TYR A 118 -1.85 13.58 -4.69
N ARG A 119 -1.32 14.81 -4.62
CA ARG A 119 -0.47 15.20 -3.49
C ARG A 119 -1.30 15.21 -2.20
N LEU A 120 -0.65 14.90 -1.09
CA LEU A 120 -1.29 14.69 0.21
C LEU A 120 -2.29 15.77 0.67
N LYS A 121 -2.04 17.04 0.36
CA LYS A 121 -2.85 18.20 0.80
C LYS A 121 -3.69 18.83 -0.30
N GLU A 122 -3.76 18.22 -1.49
CA GLU A 122 -4.73 18.65 -2.50
C GLU A 122 -6.15 18.31 -2.06
N ALA A 123 -7.15 19.13 -2.42
CA ALA A 123 -8.54 18.92 -2.03
C ALA A 123 -9.09 17.52 -2.39
N GLY A 124 -8.66 16.95 -3.52
CA GLY A 124 -9.04 15.59 -3.95
C GLY A 124 -8.35 14.44 -3.18
N ALA A 125 -7.40 14.74 -2.30
CA ALA A 125 -6.56 13.76 -1.60
C ALA A 125 -7.10 13.36 -0.22
N THR A 126 -8.42 13.38 -0.02
CA THR A 126 -9.02 12.80 1.19
C THR A 126 -9.16 11.29 0.98
N PRO A 127 -8.43 10.42 1.70
CA PRO A 127 -8.47 8.98 1.43
C PRO A 127 -9.84 8.38 1.77
N ASP A 128 -10.27 7.41 0.99
CA ASP A 128 -11.53 6.70 1.14
C ASP A 128 -11.36 5.23 0.79
N VAL A 129 -12.33 4.39 1.17
CA VAL A 129 -12.27 2.94 0.96
C VAL A 129 -11.96 2.60 -0.50
N GLY A 130 -10.99 1.71 -0.70
CA GLY A 130 -10.47 1.29 -2.00
C GLY A 130 -9.31 2.15 -2.56
N ASP A 131 -9.03 3.31 -1.96
CA ASP A 131 -7.86 4.11 -2.32
C ASP A 131 -6.55 3.48 -1.83
N ILE A 132 -5.43 3.98 -2.32
CA ILE A 132 -4.09 3.61 -1.84
C ILE A 132 -3.41 4.87 -1.29
N VAL A 133 -2.78 4.77 -0.13
CA VAL A 133 -2.01 5.87 0.49
C VAL A 133 -0.52 5.53 0.48
N GLY A 134 0.34 6.51 0.22
CA GLY A 134 1.77 6.28 0.06
C GLY A 134 2.66 7.23 0.87
N TYR A 135 3.71 6.66 1.45
CA TYR A 135 4.76 7.37 2.17
C TYR A 135 6.15 6.94 1.72
N THR A 136 7.15 7.77 2.01
CA THR A 136 8.56 7.39 1.88
C THR A 136 9.14 7.00 3.23
N TYR A 137 10.05 6.04 3.23
CA TYR A 137 10.85 5.68 4.39
C TYR A 137 12.31 6.16 4.27
N ASP A 138 12.59 7.06 3.31
CA ASP A 138 13.84 7.79 3.30
C ASP A 138 13.98 8.68 4.54
N LYS A 139 15.22 8.90 4.98
CA LYS A 139 15.57 9.77 6.12
C LYS A 139 15.46 11.26 5.73
N VAL A 140 14.23 11.71 5.49
CA VAL A 140 13.89 13.08 5.08
C VAL A 140 12.84 13.69 6.01
N SER A 141 12.74 15.02 6.04
CA SER A 141 11.66 15.71 6.75
C SER A 141 10.31 15.49 6.06
N PHE A 142 9.20 15.69 6.80
CA PHE A 142 7.86 15.59 6.23
C PHE A 142 7.64 16.56 5.06
N GLN A 143 8.23 17.76 5.15
CA GLN A 143 8.18 18.75 4.08
C GLN A 143 8.96 18.29 2.84
N GLN A 144 10.17 17.75 3.02
CA GLN A 144 10.99 17.22 1.92
C GLN A 144 10.31 16.04 1.22
N ALA A 145 9.58 15.20 1.97
CA ALA A 145 8.84 14.08 1.43
C ALA A 145 7.78 14.47 0.38
N GLN A 146 7.23 15.69 0.46
CA GLN A 146 6.24 16.16 -0.51
C GLN A 146 6.81 16.23 -1.94
N GLY A 147 8.13 16.39 -2.10
CA GLY A 147 8.81 16.36 -3.39
C GLY A 147 8.86 14.97 -4.05
N TYR A 148 8.56 13.89 -3.33
CA TYR A 148 8.57 12.54 -3.90
C TYR A 148 7.49 12.35 -4.97
N TYR A 149 6.40 13.12 -4.89
CA TYR A 149 5.34 13.13 -5.90
C TYR A 149 5.87 13.47 -7.31
N ASP A 150 6.92 14.29 -7.40
CA ASP A 150 7.47 14.74 -8.67
C ASP A 150 8.68 13.92 -9.15
N LYS A 151 9.11 12.92 -8.37
CA LYS A 151 10.24 12.07 -8.76
C LYS A 151 9.90 11.22 -9.98
N VAL A 152 10.77 11.29 -10.98
CA VAL A 152 10.68 10.53 -12.24
C VAL A 152 11.51 9.24 -12.22
N GLY A 153 12.32 9.02 -11.19
CA GLY A 153 13.15 7.81 -10.97
C GLY A 153 12.52 6.83 -9.98
N SER A 154 13.17 5.69 -9.76
CA SER A 154 12.81 4.80 -8.64
C SER A 154 13.09 5.49 -7.31
N TYR A 155 12.28 5.20 -6.29
CA TYR A 155 12.49 5.74 -4.94
C TYR A 155 11.91 4.83 -3.86
N LYS A 156 12.51 4.93 -2.67
CA LYS A 156 12.06 4.23 -1.47
C LYS A 156 10.69 4.74 -1.05
N SER A 157 9.71 3.86 -1.12
CA SER A 157 8.30 4.17 -0.81
C SER A 157 7.56 2.92 -0.39
N HIS A 158 6.48 3.13 0.32
CA HIS A 158 5.56 2.11 0.79
C HIS A 158 4.14 2.58 0.56
N THR A 159 3.22 1.65 0.32
CA THR A 159 1.80 1.96 0.14
C THR A 159 0.90 0.94 0.80
N ASP A 160 -0.23 1.40 1.31
CA ASP A 160 -1.27 0.59 1.94
C ASP A 160 -2.62 0.81 1.26
N ILE A 161 -3.50 -0.18 1.31
CA ILE A 161 -4.87 -0.12 0.75
C ILE A 161 -5.83 0.34 1.84
N VAL A 162 -6.63 1.38 1.58
CA VAL A 162 -7.67 1.85 2.51
C VAL A 162 -8.84 0.87 2.54
N VAL A 163 -9.12 0.30 3.70
CA VAL A 163 -10.15 -0.75 3.87
C VAL A 163 -11.34 -0.31 4.71
N ALA A 164 -11.17 0.74 5.53
CA ALA A 164 -12.27 1.35 6.26
C ALA A 164 -12.03 2.84 6.45
N ARG A 165 -13.12 3.61 6.53
CA ARG A 165 -13.10 5.03 6.91
C ARG A 165 -14.11 5.27 8.01
N ARG A 166 -13.70 6.00 9.04
CA ARG A 166 -14.51 6.42 10.18
C ARG A 166 -14.28 7.91 10.44
N PRO A 167 -15.11 8.58 11.27
CA PRO A 167 -14.83 9.95 11.67
C PRO A 167 -13.42 10.07 12.27
N GLY A 168 -12.59 10.93 11.68
CA GLY A 168 -11.24 11.23 12.18
C GLY A 168 -10.16 10.18 11.89
N GLU A 169 -10.46 9.07 11.21
CA GLU A 169 -9.45 8.03 10.92
C GLU A 169 -9.81 7.11 9.75
N ILE A 170 -8.80 6.44 9.21
CA ILE A 170 -8.94 5.33 8.26
C ILE A 170 -8.20 4.10 8.79
N ASP A 171 -8.65 2.92 8.39
CA ASP A 171 -7.82 1.72 8.45
C ASP A 171 -7.29 1.40 7.06
N VAL A 172 -6.02 1.02 7.03
CA VAL A 172 -5.34 0.54 5.83
C VAL A 172 -4.75 -0.84 6.08
N ILE A 173 -4.64 -1.68 5.06
CA ILE A 173 -3.89 -2.93 5.12
C ILE A 173 -2.61 -2.77 4.29
N GLY A 174 -1.48 -3.02 4.95
CA GLY A 174 -0.15 -3.01 4.38
C GLY A 174 0.53 -4.37 4.50
N PHE A 175 1.45 -4.64 3.57
CA PHE A 175 2.25 -5.87 3.50
C PHE A 175 3.68 -5.53 3.95
N ASN A 176 4.36 -6.42 4.66
CA ASN A 176 5.62 -6.16 5.34
C ASN A 176 5.61 -4.91 6.23
N VAL A 177 4.53 -4.73 6.99
CA VAL A 177 4.41 -3.67 7.99
C VAL A 177 4.58 -4.32 9.35
N LEU A 178 5.72 -4.04 10.01
CA LEU A 178 6.15 -4.75 11.21
C LEU A 178 6.26 -6.27 10.94
N ASP A 179 6.89 -6.60 9.82
CA ASP A 179 7.24 -7.98 9.43
C ASP A 179 6.01 -8.86 9.12
N SER A 180 4.85 -8.23 8.90
CA SER A 180 3.53 -8.89 8.81
C SER A 180 2.61 -8.22 7.78
N VAL A 181 1.46 -8.85 7.49
CA VAL A 181 0.32 -8.15 6.88
C VAL A 181 -0.49 -7.51 7.99
N THR A 182 -0.40 -6.18 8.09
CA THR A 182 -0.87 -5.42 9.24
C THR A 182 -1.95 -4.42 8.85
N LYS A 183 -3.04 -4.40 9.62
CA LYS A 183 -4.05 -3.35 9.56
C LYS A 183 -3.60 -2.16 10.40
N LYS A 184 -3.35 -1.04 9.75
CA LYS A 184 -2.86 0.19 10.36
C LYS A 184 -3.96 1.25 10.43
N THR A 185 -4.24 1.78 11.62
CA THR A 185 -5.18 2.89 11.80
C THR A 185 -4.43 4.22 11.69
N ILE A 186 -4.84 5.10 10.78
CA ILE A 186 -4.21 6.37 10.47
C ILE A 186 -5.16 7.52 10.82
N PRO A 187 -4.74 8.52 11.63
CA PRO A 187 -5.58 9.67 11.93
C PRO A 187 -5.75 10.59 10.70
N LEU A 188 -6.95 11.15 10.59
CA LEU A 188 -7.31 12.20 9.65
C LEU A 188 -7.50 13.54 10.37
N SER A 189 -7.27 14.64 9.67
CA SER A 189 -7.65 15.99 10.09
C SER A 189 -9.15 16.20 9.93
N GLU A 190 -9.67 17.30 10.48
CA GLU A 190 -11.08 17.71 10.29
C GLU A 190 -11.45 17.86 8.81
N SER A 191 -10.50 18.30 7.99
CA SER A 191 -10.63 18.37 6.52
C SER A 191 -10.54 17.01 5.80
N GLY A 192 -10.36 15.91 6.53
CA GLY A 192 -10.33 14.55 5.98
C GLY A 192 -9.01 14.14 5.32
N HIS A 193 -7.94 14.92 5.46
CA HIS A 193 -6.60 14.54 5.00
C HIS A 193 -5.85 13.75 6.07
N ILE A 194 -4.85 12.97 5.69
CA ILE A 194 -3.97 12.31 6.68
C ILE A 194 -3.32 13.38 7.59
N ALA A 195 -3.47 13.16 8.90
CA ALA A 195 -2.93 14.01 9.97
C ALA A 195 -1.62 13.46 10.56
N ASP A 196 -1.29 12.19 10.34
CA ASP A 196 -0.01 11.64 10.76
C ASP A 196 1.16 12.32 10.01
N THR A 197 2.10 12.87 10.76
CA THR A 197 3.32 13.51 10.24
C THR A 197 4.60 12.73 10.58
N ARG A 198 4.48 11.67 11.39
CA ARG A 198 5.60 10.79 11.75
C ARG A 198 6.02 9.97 10.54
N HIS A 199 5.07 9.36 9.83
CA HIS A 199 5.34 8.82 8.51
C HIS A 199 5.35 9.95 7.48
N LYS A 200 6.19 9.78 6.48
CA LYS A 200 6.45 10.78 5.46
C LYS A 200 5.48 10.59 4.28
N TRP A 201 4.19 10.66 4.58
CA TRP A 201 3.10 10.57 3.60
C TRP A 201 3.25 11.68 2.56
N PHE A 202 3.00 11.35 1.30
CA PHE A 202 3.13 12.34 0.21
C PHE A 202 2.13 12.16 -0.93
N VAL A 203 1.46 11.00 -1.02
CA VAL A 203 0.55 10.69 -2.13
C VAL A 203 -0.68 9.92 -1.66
N VAL A 204 -1.83 10.23 -2.29
CA VAL A 204 -3.04 9.41 -2.26
C VAL A 204 -3.37 9.03 -3.70
N LEU A 205 -3.44 7.74 -3.99
CA LEU A 205 -3.95 7.22 -5.26
C LEU A 205 -5.45 7.01 -5.10
N LYS A 206 -6.21 7.95 -5.64
CA LYS A 206 -7.67 7.97 -5.58
C LYS A 206 -8.24 7.06 -6.64
N LYS A 207 -9.18 6.19 -6.26
CA LYS A 207 -9.93 5.37 -7.21
C LYS A 207 -10.59 6.27 -8.28
N ASN A 208 -10.48 5.87 -9.54
CA ASN A 208 -10.96 6.61 -10.70
C ASN A 208 -11.84 5.73 -11.59
N ALA A 209 -11.27 4.74 -12.30
CA ALA A 209 -12.01 3.80 -13.14
C ALA A 209 -12.36 2.48 -12.41
N LEU A 210 -12.28 2.49 -11.08
CA LEU A 210 -12.49 1.33 -10.22
C LEU A 210 -13.90 1.44 -9.61
N ASN A 211 -14.77 0.47 -9.92
CA ASN A 211 -16.17 0.43 -9.47
C ASN A 211 -16.31 -0.11 -8.05
#